data_AF-A0A5C2S2U0-F1
#
_entry.id   AF-A0A5C2S2U0-F1
#
_cell.length_a   1.000
_cell.length_b   1.000
_cell.length_c   1.000
_cell.angle_alpha   90.00
_cell.angle_beta   90.00
_cell.angle_gamma   90.00
#
_symmetry.space_group_name_H-M   'P 1'
#
loop_
_entity.id
_entity.type
_entity.pdbx_description
1 polymer ?
#
loop_
_entity_poly.entity_id
_entity_poly.type
_entity_poly.pdbx_seq_one_letter_code
_entity_poly.pdbx_strand_id
1 'polypeptide(L)'
;MKDLRAFTSKHRPTISEAASTALEVARDPRRAQEFVFVIFLRPRPNSTRVETAFFAFGAAVVPFSAFSPEQIAEMKGQLKSAHDLNVRNGSLGAMEVVLMCLDPNVVNVVMMGFSDDPSPVENPGENWKHWLLHRLNGGILC
;
A
#
# COMPACT_ATOMS: atom_id res chain seq x y z
N MET A 1 9.90 4.27 -12.91
CA MET A 1 9.07 5.25 -12.18
C MET A 1 7.64 5.36 -12.75
N LYS A 2 7.45 5.73 -14.03
CA LYS A 2 6.11 5.87 -14.65
C LYS A 2 5.27 4.59 -14.55
N ASP A 3 5.84 3.43 -14.88
CA ASP A 3 5.12 2.16 -14.86
C ASP A 3 4.76 1.70 -13.46
N LEU A 4 5.65 1.91 -12.47
CA LEU A 4 5.38 1.58 -11.07
C LEU A 4 4.22 2.43 -10.53
N ARG A 5 4.19 3.73 -10.84
CA ARG A 5 3.06 4.60 -10.48
C ARG A 5 1.76 4.16 -11.14
N ALA A 6 1.81 3.79 -12.42
CA ALA A 6 0.64 3.31 -13.16
C ALA A 6 0.13 1.98 -12.59
N PHE A 7 1.02 1.04 -12.27
CA PHE A 7 0.72 -0.21 -11.58
C PHE A 7 0.08 0.05 -10.21
N THR A 8 0.66 0.94 -9.40
CA THR A 8 0.10 1.33 -8.10
C THR A 8 -1.28 1.94 -8.23
N SER A 9 -1.49 2.85 -9.19
CA SER A 9 -2.79 3.48 -9.44
C SER A 9 -3.85 2.44 -9.80
N LYS A 10 -3.52 1.53 -10.71
CA LYS A 10 -4.43 0.48 -11.17
C LYS A 10 -4.84 -0.48 -10.06
N HIS A 11 -3.93 -0.82 -9.15
CA HIS A 11 -4.20 -1.72 -8.02
C HIS A 11 -4.55 -1.00 -6.71
N ARG A 12 -4.75 0.32 -6.75
CA ARG A 12 -4.97 1.12 -5.53
C ARG A 12 -6.08 0.58 -4.63
N PRO A 13 -7.26 0.15 -5.13
CA PRO A 13 -8.31 -0.42 -4.28
C PRO A 13 -7.84 -1.70 -3.55
N THR A 14 -7.24 -2.64 -4.27
CA THR A 14 -6.71 -3.89 -3.71
C THR A 14 -5.61 -3.64 -2.67
N ILE A 15 -4.69 -2.72 -2.98
CA ILE A 15 -3.59 -2.38 -2.09
C ILE A 15 -4.12 -1.71 -0.82
N SER A 16 -5.06 -0.78 -0.97
CA SER A 16 -5.67 -0.07 0.16
C SER A 16 -6.37 -1.07 1.09
N GLU A 17 -7.15 -2.00 0.53
CA GLU A 17 -7.88 -2.98 1.34
C GLU A 17 -6.93 -3.92 2.11
N ALA A 18 -5.89 -4.42 1.42
CA ALA A 18 -4.88 -5.25 2.07
C ALA A 18 -4.11 -4.49 3.16
N ALA A 19 -3.76 -3.23 2.91
CA ALA A 19 -3.05 -2.39 3.87
C ALA A 19 -3.91 -2.08 5.10
N SER A 20 -5.17 -1.69 4.91
CA SER A 20 -6.12 -1.44 6.01
C SER A 20 -6.30 -2.69 6.89
N THR A 21 -6.43 -3.86 6.26
CA THR A 21 -6.57 -5.14 6.95
C THR A 21 -5.29 -5.53 7.69
N ALA A 22 -4.13 -5.44 7.03
CA ALA A 22 -2.84 -5.82 7.63
C ALA A 22 -2.43 -4.93 8.80
N LEU A 23 -2.75 -3.64 8.72
CA LEU A 23 -2.50 -2.65 9.77
C LEU A 23 -3.60 -2.65 10.84
N GLU A 24 -4.70 -3.37 10.64
CA GLU A 24 -5.88 -3.38 11.51
C GLU A 24 -6.40 -1.98 11.87
N VAL A 25 -6.33 -1.04 10.93
CA VAL A 25 -6.66 0.38 11.19
C VAL A 25 -8.12 0.61 11.56
N ALA A 26 -9.02 -0.29 11.17
CA ALA A 26 -10.41 -0.28 11.60
C ALA A 26 -10.57 -0.54 13.12
N ARG A 27 -9.65 -1.32 13.71
CA ARG A 27 -9.63 -1.62 15.15
C ARG A 27 -8.79 -0.63 15.93
N ASP A 28 -7.63 -0.26 15.39
CA ASP A 28 -6.73 0.73 15.99
C ASP A 28 -6.11 1.65 14.93
N PRO A 29 -6.72 2.82 14.66
CA PRO A 29 -6.21 3.79 13.69
C PRO A 29 -4.78 4.26 13.97
N ARG A 30 -4.30 4.17 15.22
CA ARG A 30 -2.95 4.61 15.59
C ARG A 30 -1.87 3.74 14.95
N ARG A 31 -2.18 2.50 14.58
CA ARG A 31 -1.23 1.62 13.89
C ARG A 31 -0.74 2.22 12.57
N ALA A 32 -1.53 3.06 11.91
CA ALA A 32 -1.11 3.78 10.71
C ALA A 32 0.00 4.82 10.98
N GLN A 33 0.18 5.26 12.23
CA GLN A 33 1.23 6.23 12.64
C GLN A 33 2.51 5.54 13.14
N GLU A 34 2.45 4.23 13.36
CA GLU A 34 3.53 3.41 13.93
C GLU A 34 4.15 2.47 12.90
N PHE A 35 3.36 2.05 11.92
CA PHE A 35 3.75 1.06 10.93
C PHE A 35 3.52 1.53 9.49
N VAL A 36 4.32 0.97 8.60
CA VAL A 36 4.32 1.17 7.15
C VAL A 36 3.99 -0.16 6.49
N PHE A 37 3.13 -0.11 5.46
CA PHE A 37 2.82 -1.28 4.66
C PHE A 37 3.74 -1.35 3.45
N VAL A 38 4.54 -2.42 3.32
CA VAL A 38 5.54 -2.56 2.26
C VAL A 38 5.18 -3.72 1.34
N ILE A 39 5.23 -3.49 0.03
CA ILE A 39 5.01 -4.49 -1.01
C ILE A 39 6.32 -4.65 -1.81
N PHE A 40 6.80 -5.88 -1.92
CA PHE A 40 8.02 -6.20 -2.66
C PHE A 40 7.70 -6.71 -4.06
N LEU A 41 8.30 -6.05 -5.05
CA LEU A 41 8.03 -6.23 -6.47
C LEU A 41 9.31 -6.53 -7.26
N ARG A 42 9.13 -7.20 -8.40
CA ARG A 42 10.11 -7.25 -9.49
C ARG A 42 9.44 -6.92 -10.82
N PRO A 43 10.15 -6.36 -11.81
CA PRO A 43 9.59 -6.18 -13.13
C PRO A 43 9.26 -7.54 -13.75
N ARG A 44 8.15 -7.61 -14.49
CA ARG A 44 7.83 -8.77 -15.31
C ARG A 44 8.36 -8.52 -16.73
N PRO A 45 9.26 -9.37 -17.26
CA PRO A 45 9.75 -9.18 -18.63
C PRO A 45 8.59 -9.30 -19.62
N ASN A 46 8.63 -8.49 -20.68
CA ASN A 46 7.67 -8.50 -21.79
C ASN A 46 6.20 -8.24 -21.39
N SER A 47 5.93 -7.61 -20.24
CA SER A 47 4.55 -7.23 -19.91
C SER A 47 4.05 -6.15 -20.87
N THR A 48 2.89 -6.39 -21.48
CA THR A 48 2.19 -5.43 -22.35
C THR A 48 1.07 -4.68 -21.63
N ARG A 49 0.73 -5.11 -20.41
CA ARG A 49 -0.37 -4.56 -19.60
C ARG A 49 0.17 -3.98 -18.31
N VAL A 50 -0.42 -2.86 -17.88
CA VAL A 50 -0.05 -2.18 -16.64
C VAL A 50 -0.38 -3.04 -15.42
N GLU A 51 -1.46 -3.83 -15.48
CA GLU A 51 -1.91 -4.72 -14.41
C GLU A 51 -0.89 -5.82 -14.09
N THR A 52 -0.06 -6.21 -15.06
CA THR A 52 0.89 -7.33 -14.91
C THR A 52 2.34 -6.90 -15.10
N ALA A 53 2.61 -5.59 -15.10
CA ALA A 53 3.95 -5.02 -15.31
C ALA A 53 4.96 -5.43 -14.22
N PHE A 54 4.47 -5.78 -13.03
CA PHE A 54 5.28 -6.24 -11.91
C PHE A 54 4.80 -7.60 -11.41
N PHE A 55 5.73 -8.35 -10.82
CA PHE A 55 5.47 -9.54 -10.04
C PHE A 55 5.66 -9.19 -8.56
N ALA A 56 4.59 -9.30 -7.77
CA ALA A 56 4.64 -9.16 -6.33
C ALA A 56 5.07 -10.49 -5.70
N PHE A 57 6.15 -10.49 -4.93
CA PHE A 57 6.67 -11.71 -4.30
C PHE A 57 6.65 -11.66 -2.78
N GLY A 58 6.29 -10.53 -2.18
CA GLY A 58 6.14 -10.40 -0.74
C GLY A 58 5.42 -9.12 -0.33
N ALA A 59 4.93 -9.11 0.90
CA ALA A 59 4.43 -7.92 1.56
C ALA A 59 4.66 -8.04 3.08
N ALA A 60 4.84 -6.92 3.75
CA ALA A 60 5.13 -6.85 5.17
C ALA A 60 4.57 -5.56 5.82
N VAL A 61 4.27 -5.65 7.11
CA VAL A 61 4.03 -4.50 7.98
C VAL A 61 5.33 -4.26 8.74
N VAL A 62 5.89 -3.07 8.61
CA VAL A 62 7.21 -2.71 9.15
C VAL A 62 7.07 -1.48 10.04
N PRO A 63 7.65 -1.44 11.25
CA PRO A 63 7.57 -0.24 12.08
C PRO A 63 8.36 0.91 11.43
N PHE A 64 7.91 2.16 11.63
CA PHE A 64 8.67 3.34 11.19
C PHE A 64 10.11 3.35 11.74
N SER A 65 10.33 2.78 12.92
CA SER A 65 11.66 2.67 13.53
C SER A 65 12.66 1.81 12.75
N ALA A 66 12.23 1.10 11.70
CA ALA A 66 13.12 0.37 10.80
C ALA A 66 13.83 1.28 9.77
N PHE A 67 13.41 2.53 9.63
CA PHE A 67 13.97 3.51 8.70
C PHE A 67 14.91 4.50 9.41
N SER A 68 15.72 5.24 8.66
CA SER A 68 16.59 6.26 9.25
C SER A 68 15.77 7.43 9.84
N PRO A 69 16.27 8.16 10.85
CA PRO A 69 15.55 9.29 11.44
C PRO A 69 15.11 10.36 10.41
N GLU A 70 15.93 10.61 9.39
CA GLU A 70 15.61 11.52 8.30
C GLU A 70 14.44 11.02 7.45
N GLN A 71 14.47 9.75 7.05
CA GLN A 71 13.37 9.11 6.33
C GLN A 71 12.08 9.13 7.14
N ILE A 72 12.15 8.80 8.44
CA ILE A 72 10.99 8.83 9.34
C ILE A 72 10.38 10.24 9.38
N ALA A 73 11.21 11.28 9.49
CA ALA A 73 10.72 12.66 9.55
C ALA A 73 10.00 13.07 8.26
N GLU A 74 10.55 12.71 7.10
CA GLU A 74 9.92 12.96 5.80
C GLU A 74 8.60 12.20 5.67
N MET A 75 8.63 10.89 5.89
CA MET A 75 7.48 9.99 5.79
C MET A 75 6.33 10.43 6.71
N LYS A 76 6.64 10.72 7.98
CA LYS A 76 5.65 11.24 8.94
C LYS A 76 5.13 12.62 8.58
N GLY A 77 5.96 13.48 8.00
CA GLY A 77 5.53 14.79 7.49
C GLY A 77 4.47 14.65 6.40
N GLN A 78 4.72 13.80 5.41
CA GLN A 78 3.78 13.51 4.33
C GLN A 78 2.51 12.81 4.85
N LEU A 79 2.67 11.85 5.75
CA LEU A 79 1.55 11.11 6.35
C LEU A 79 0.64 12.04 7.13
N LYS A 80 1.19 13.00 7.89
CA LYS A 80 0.39 14.00 8.62
C LYS A 80 -0.46 14.84 7.68
N SER A 81 0.13 15.38 6.61
CA SER A 81 -0.64 16.16 5.62
C SER A 81 -1.73 15.32 4.93
N ALA A 82 -1.43 14.07 4.60
CA ALA A 82 -2.40 13.15 4.02
C ALA A 82 -3.51 12.79 5.02
N HIS A 83 -3.17 12.56 6.29
CA HIS A 83 -4.11 12.28 7.36
C HIS A 83 -5.10 13.44 7.52
N ASP A 84 -4.59 14.67 7.70
CA ASP A 84 -5.43 15.86 7.87
C ASP A 84 -6.38 16.07 6.68
N LEU A 85 -5.91 15.81 5.45
CA LEU A 85 -6.73 15.90 4.25
C LEU A 85 -7.81 14.81 4.19
N ASN A 86 -7.46 13.56 4.48
CA ASN A 86 -8.41 12.45 4.45
C ASN A 86 -9.47 12.61 5.55
N VAL A 87 -9.09 13.03 6.76
CA VAL A 87 -10.02 13.32 7.85
C VAL A 87 -10.99 14.44 7.49
N ARG A 88 -10.51 15.52 6.87
CA ARG A 88 -11.39 16.61 6.38
C ARG A 88 -12.40 16.14 5.33
N ASN A 89 -12.07 15.08 4.60
CA ASN A 89 -12.94 14.49 3.58
C ASN A 89 -13.82 13.35 4.12
N GLY A 90 -13.85 13.12 5.45
CA GLY A 90 -14.72 12.13 6.09
C GLY A 90 -14.11 10.74 6.28
N SER A 91 -12.84 10.52 5.92
CA SER A 91 -12.13 9.27 6.24
C SER A 91 -11.60 9.26 7.67
N LEU A 92 -11.27 8.08 8.20
CA LEU A 92 -10.69 7.93 9.54
C LEU A 92 -9.21 8.34 9.61
N GLY A 93 -8.51 8.32 8.48
CA GLY A 93 -7.12 8.73 8.42
C GLY A 93 -6.45 8.35 7.12
N ALA A 94 -5.12 8.31 7.17
CA ALA A 94 -4.28 7.85 6.07
C ALA A 94 -3.23 6.86 6.60
N MET A 95 -2.80 5.96 5.73
CA MET A 95 -1.74 4.99 5.94
C MET A 95 -0.69 5.12 4.85
N GLU A 96 0.55 4.80 5.20
CA GLU A 96 1.67 4.83 4.27
C GLU A 96 1.91 3.47 3.63
N VAL A 97 1.94 3.45 2.30
CA VAL A 97 2.20 2.26 1.51
C VAL A 97 3.43 2.47 0.63
N VAL A 98 4.39 1.56 0.75
CA VAL A 98 5.65 1.57 0.02
C VAL A 98 5.69 0.39 -0.94
N LEU A 99 5.72 0.66 -2.24
CA LEU A 99 5.98 -0.35 -3.25
C LEU A 99 7.46 -0.32 -3.62
N MET A 100 8.18 -1.38 -3.30
CA MET A 100 9.62 -1.51 -3.52
C MET A 100 9.92 -2.50 -4.63
N CYS A 101 10.40 -2.01 -5.77
CA CYS A 101 10.86 -2.82 -6.89
C CYS A 101 12.36 -3.06 -6.75
N LEU A 102 12.80 -4.27 -6.37
CA LEU A 102 14.19 -4.54 -6.00
C LEU A 102 15.20 -4.40 -7.16
N ASP A 103 14.75 -4.54 -8.40
CA ASP A 103 15.57 -4.39 -9.60
C ASP A 103 14.73 -3.57 -10.60
N PRO A 104 15.07 -2.31 -10.93
CA PRO A 104 16.34 -1.61 -10.68
C PRO A 104 16.35 -0.77 -9.39
N ASN A 105 15.87 -1.30 -8.26
CA ASN A 105 15.79 -0.61 -6.96
C ASN A 105 15.00 0.73 -6.99
N VAL A 106 13.74 0.67 -7.43
CA VAL A 106 12.85 1.83 -7.52
C VAL A 106 11.73 1.70 -6.50
N VAL A 107 11.45 2.79 -5.79
CA VAL A 107 10.40 2.85 -4.78
C VAL A 107 9.28 3.80 -5.21
N ASN A 108 8.04 3.43 -4.90
CA ASN A 108 6.89 4.33 -4.99
C ASN A 108 6.18 4.37 -3.63
N VAL A 109 6.24 5.53 -2.97
CA VAL A 109 5.55 5.78 -1.70
C VAL A 109 4.22 6.45 -2.00
N VAL A 110 3.14 5.94 -1.43
CA VAL A 110 1.80 6.49 -1.60
C VAL A 110 1.05 6.51 -0.27
N MET A 111 0.35 7.60 -0.03
CA MET A 111 -0.58 7.71 1.09
C MET A 111 -1.96 7.27 0.64
N MET A 112 -2.58 6.38 1.41
CA MET A 112 -3.91 5.84 1.15
C MET A 112 -4.83 6.16 2.32
N GLY A 113 -6.01 6.68 2.03
CA GLY A 113 -7.03 6.91 3.06
C GLY A 113 -7.65 5.58 3.51
N PHE A 114 -8.15 5.55 4.74
CA PHE A 114 -8.97 4.45 5.24
C PHE A 114 -10.22 4.99 5.96
N SER A 115 -11.33 4.28 5.83
CA SER A 115 -12.63 4.59 6.43
C SER A 115 -13.22 3.33 7.07
N ASP A 116 -14.29 3.48 7.85
CA ASP A 116 -15.15 2.41 8.35
C ASP A 116 -16.25 2.00 7.36
N ASP A 117 -16.44 2.76 6.28
CA ASP A 117 -17.37 2.44 5.21
C ASP A 117 -17.09 1.05 4.58
N PRO A 118 -18.14 0.34 4.12
CA PRO A 118 -17.97 -0.90 3.39
C PRO A 118 -17.07 -0.71 2.17
N SER A 119 -15.99 -1.48 2.10
CA SER A 119 -15.11 -1.47 0.93
C SER A 119 -15.81 -2.08 -0.28
N PRO A 120 -15.63 -1.51 -1.49
CA PRO A 120 -16.09 -2.15 -2.72
C PRO A 120 -15.27 -3.39 -3.08
N VAL A 121 -14.18 -3.64 -2.35
CA VAL A 121 -13.31 -4.80 -2.52
C VAL A 121 -13.57 -5.80 -1.40
N GLU A 122 -13.55 -7.08 -1.73
CA GLU A 122 -13.62 -8.17 -0.74
C GLU A 122 -12.58 -7.99 0.38
N ASN A 123 -13.02 -8.13 1.63
CA ASN A 123 -12.12 -8.05 2.79
C ASN A 123 -11.17 -9.27 2.82
N PRO A 124 -9.83 -9.05 2.80
CA PRO A 124 -8.84 -10.13 2.77
C PRO A 124 -8.75 -10.99 4.04
N GLY A 125 -9.22 -10.47 5.19
CA GLY A 125 -9.09 -11.08 6.50
C GLY A 125 -7.64 -11.42 6.89
N GLU A 126 -7.48 -12.48 7.68
CA GLU A 126 -6.17 -12.95 8.18
C GLU A 126 -5.22 -13.38 7.05
N ASN A 127 -5.77 -13.75 5.88
CA ASN A 127 -5.03 -14.21 4.72
C ASN A 127 -4.64 -13.07 3.75
N TRP A 128 -4.68 -11.82 4.21
CA TRP A 128 -4.40 -10.63 3.40
C TRP A 128 -3.16 -10.71 2.53
N LYS A 129 -2.10 -11.37 3.01
CA LYS A 129 -0.85 -11.49 2.26
C LYS A 129 -1.04 -12.36 1.02
N HIS A 130 -1.61 -13.55 1.19
CA HIS A 130 -1.86 -14.46 0.06
C HIS A 130 -2.85 -13.84 -0.92
N TRP A 131 -3.94 -13.26 -0.39
CA TRP A 131 -4.96 -12.57 -1.15
C TRP A 131 -4.38 -11.42 -2.00
N LEU A 132 -3.53 -10.58 -1.41
CA LEU A 132 -2.87 -9.46 -2.09
C LEU A 132 -1.96 -9.97 -3.21
N LEU A 133 -1.08 -10.94 -2.92
CA LEU A 133 -0.13 -11.46 -3.90
C LEU A 133 -0.84 -12.13 -5.07
N HIS A 134 -1.93 -12.87 -4.81
CA HIS A 134 -2.76 -13.46 -5.86
C HIS A 134 -3.34 -12.38 -6.80
N ARG A 135 -3.97 -11.34 -6.23
CA ARG A 135 -4.60 -10.26 -7.02
C ARG A 135 -3.60 -9.38 -7.77
N LEU A 136 -2.46 -9.05 -7.17
CA LEU A 136 -1.40 -8.26 -7.83
C LEU A 136 -0.74 -9.02 -8.99
N ASN A 137 -0.66 -10.35 -8.90
CA ASN A 137 0.02 -11.17 -9.91
C ASN A 137 -0.90 -11.68 -11.03
N GLY A 138 -2.17 -11.92 -10.72
CA GLY A 138 -3.18 -12.41 -11.68
C GLY A 138 -3.69 -11.34 -12.64
N GLY A 139 -3.45 -10.06 -12.35
CA GLY A 139 -4.24 -8.97 -12.92
C GLY A 139 -5.63 -8.96 -12.28
N ILE A 140 -6.26 -7.79 -12.20
CA ILE A 140 -7.56 -7.61 -11.51
C ILE A 140 -8.57 -8.65 -12.00
N LEU A 141 -8.92 -9.62 -11.15
CA LEU A 141 -10.15 -10.40 -11.28
C LEU A 141 -11.26 -9.47 -10.78
N CYS A 142 -11.93 -8.84 -11.74
CA CYS A 142 -13.18 -8.11 -11.54
C CYS A 142 -14.26 -9.06 -11.06
#